data_AF-A0A2A6RDI5-F1
#
_entry.id   AF-A0A2A6RDI5-F1
#
_cell.length_a   1.000
_cell.length_b   1.000
_cell.length_c   1.000
_cell.angle_alpha   90.00
_cell.angle_beta   90.00
_cell.angle_gamma   90.00
#
_symmetry.space_group_name_H-M   'P 1'
#
loop_
_entity.id
_entity.type
_entity.pdbx_description
1 polymer ?
#
loop_
_entity_poly.entity_id
_entity_poly.type
_entity_poly.pdbx_seq_one_letter_code
_entity_poly.pdbx_strand_id
1 'polypeptide(L)'
;MLPERLATELNYFGELLCQPINRWEGFELSAPHSRTHGLREQIFYASWLMALLAKHPAVEADERSYALKALVTGINRLIQRRIWAPWANTIEQLGQVPDPIDRGHASYSGSLGTLLGLAASLGEHPYVADPVVLRWSHEFVFNYNHVQMLQSLSANMHKDESGAIVDQDETTSSSAMALVLWGLRLSPIMLEPDQQSASERWLKTLRNKLMLRGPRLPGRGLFAHSYHVRRRRASLRSDALEDAMTLALLAPVVPELAQELAPRHWPSVAQPERVTSTLVLAFSALAALALQEEERATQLSTAATARPDSDTPLPRALLGLGACGGLMPSL
;
A
#
# COMPACT_ATOMS: atom_id res chain seq x y z
N MET A 1 -20.97 13.04 -14.23
CA MET A 1 -21.07 13.54 -12.84
C MET A 1 -21.01 12.39 -11.85
N LEU A 2 -20.17 12.50 -10.81
CA LEU A 2 -20.01 11.49 -9.77
C LEU A 2 -21.29 11.28 -8.94
N PRO A 3 -21.58 10.04 -8.48
CA PRO A 3 -22.56 9.79 -7.43
C PRO A 3 -22.26 10.63 -6.17
N GLU A 4 -23.31 11.10 -5.49
CA GLU A 4 -23.21 11.99 -4.31
C GLU A 4 -22.22 11.50 -3.24
N ARG A 5 -22.25 10.19 -2.94
CA ARG A 5 -21.32 9.57 -2.00
C ARG A 5 -19.87 9.72 -2.45
N LEU A 6 -19.56 9.48 -3.73
CA LEU A 6 -18.19 9.59 -4.25
C LEU A 6 -17.74 11.05 -4.35
N ALA A 7 -18.64 11.98 -4.69
CA ALA A 7 -18.35 13.41 -4.64
C ALA A 7 -18.01 13.87 -3.21
N THR A 8 -18.68 13.31 -2.19
CA THR A 8 -18.39 13.58 -0.78
C THR A 8 -16.99 13.09 -0.40
N GLU A 9 -16.59 11.88 -0.84
CA GLU A 9 -15.24 11.35 -0.62
C GLU A 9 -14.17 12.17 -1.35
N LEU A 10 -14.43 12.58 -2.59
CA LEU A 10 -13.55 13.46 -3.37
C LEU A 10 -13.27 14.76 -2.61
N ASN A 11 -14.32 15.42 -2.14
CA ASN A 11 -14.20 16.69 -1.41
C ASN A 11 -13.43 16.50 -0.11
N TYR A 12 -13.81 15.51 0.70
CA TYR A 12 -13.19 15.24 2.00
C TYR A 12 -11.68 14.97 1.88
N PHE A 13 -11.28 14.01 1.04
CA PHE A 13 -9.87 13.64 0.91
C PHE A 13 -9.07 14.66 0.07
N GLY A 14 -9.71 15.32 -0.89
CA GLY A 14 -9.13 16.44 -1.61
C GLY A 14 -8.73 17.56 -0.65
N GLU A 15 -9.65 17.96 0.24
CA GLU A 15 -9.37 18.97 1.27
C GLU A 15 -8.29 18.50 2.24
N LEU A 16 -8.39 17.25 2.72
CA LEU A 16 -7.40 16.65 3.63
C LEU A 16 -5.97 16.70 3.06
N LEU A 17 -5.81 16.27 1.81
CA LEU A 17 -4.50 16.21 1.16
C LEU A 17 -4.02 17.61 0.72
N CYS A 18 -4.91 18.48 0.23
CA CYS A 18 -4.56 19.80 -0.32
C CYS A 18 -4.35 20.91 0.72
N GLN A 19 -4.44 20.61 2.02
CA GLN A 19 -4.00 21.54 3.07
C GLN A 19 -2.55 22.02 2.83
N PRO A 20 -2.15 23.19 3.39
CA PRO A 20 -0.75 23.59 3.43
C PRO A 20 0.16 22.45 3.91
N ILE A 21 1.34 22.30 3.31
CA ILE A 21 2.16 21.10 3.47
C ILE A 21 2.67 20.87 4.92
N ASN A 22 2.62 21.89 5.78
CA ASN A 22 2.97 21.84 7.19
C ASN A 22 1.76 21.60 8.12
N ARG A 23 0.54 21.56 7.58
CA ARG A 23 -0.70 21.29 8.29
C ARG A 23 -1.13 19.83 8.15
N TRP A 24 -1.74 19.32 9.20
CA TRP A 24 -2.08 17.90 9.39
C TRP A 24 -3.45 17.73 10.04
N GLU A 25 -4.33 18.73 9.93
CA GLU A 25 -5.64 18.65 10.52
C GLU A 25 -6.45 17.53 9.85
N GLY A 26 -7.18 16.73 10.64
CA GLY A 26 -7.94 15.58 10.15
C GLY A 26 -7.14 14.29 9.96
N PHE A 27 -5.81 14.33 9.99
CA PHE A 27 -5.00 13.10 10.09
C PHE A 27 -4.96 12.60 11.54
N GLU A 28 -4.98 11.28 11.71
CA GLU A 28 -4.75 10.67 13.01
C GLU A 28 -3.25 10.70 13.36
N LEU A 29 -2.90 11.47 14.40
CA LEU A 29 -1.52 11.65 14.87
C LEU A 29 -1.22 10.92 16.18
N SER A 30 -2.21 10.22 16.75
CA SER A 30 -2.16 9.56 18.07
C SER A 30 -1.16 8.40 18.11
N ALA A 31 -0.98 7.70 16.99
CA ALA A 31 -0.11 6.53 16.87
C ALA A 31 0.70 6.57 15.55
N PRO A 32 1.64 7.52 15.39
CA PRO A 32 2.31 7.79 14.12
C PRO A 32 3.20 6.63 13.62
N HIS A 33 3.49 5.67 14.50
CA HIS A 33 4.30 4.48 14.24
C HIS A 33 3.49 3.20 14.05
N SER A 34 2.18 3.25 14.27
CA SER A 34 1.32 2.09 14.06
C SER A 34 1.22 1.79 12.56
N ARG A 35 1.26 0.50 12.18
CA ARG A 35 0.96 0.05 10.81
C ARG A 35 -0.45 0.43 10.35
N THR A 36 -1.37 0.73 11.25
CA THR A 36 -2.79 1.03 10.96
C THR A 36 -3.18 2.48 11.17
N HIS A 37 -2.36 3.24 11.91
CA HIS A 37 -2.61 4.64 12.24
C HIS A 37 -1.46 5.55 11.82
N GLY A 38 -0.44 4.99 11.17
CA GLY A 38 0.70 5.74 10.67
C GLY A 38 0.26 6.72 9.58
N LEU A 39 0.81 7.94 9.65
CA LEU A 39 0.57 8.99 8.66
C LEU A 39 0.80 8.50 7.22
N ARG A 40 1.80 7.62 7.03
CA ARG A 40 2.10 6.99 5.74
C ARG A 40 0.88 6.32 5.12
N GLU A 41 0.20 5.44 5.86
CA GLU A 41 -0.93 4.67 5.33
C GLU A 41 -2.13 5.57 5.03
N GLN A 42 -2.40 6.54 5.90
CA GLN A 42 -3.47 7.52 5.68
C GLN A 42 -3.24 8.31 4.40
N ILE A 43 -2.03 8.83 4.19
CA ILE A 43 -1.67 9.55 2.95
C ILE A 43 -1.74 8.61 1.76
N PHE A 44 -1.20 7.40 1.89
CA PHE A 44 -1.11 6.43 0.81
C PHE A 44 -2.49 6.05 0.26
N TYR A 45 -3.40 5.57 1.13
CA TYR A 45 -4.72 5.13 0.70
C TYR A 45 -5.64 6.29 0.30
N ALA A 46 -5.53 7.46 0.93
CA ALA A 46 -6.22 8.66 0.46
C ALA A 46 -5.76 9.06 -0.95
N SER A 47 -4.45 9.00 -1.22
CA SER A 47 -3.88 9.32 -2.54
C SER A 47 -4.29 8.28 -3.59
N TRP A 48 -4.31 6.99 -3.24
CA TRP A 48 -4.81 5.94 -4.14
C TRP A 48 -6.29 6.19 -4.47
N LEU A 49 -7.12 6.54 -3.48
CA LEU A 49 -8.51 6.89 -3.73
C LEU A 49 -8.64 8.06 -4.71
N MET A 50 -7.82 9.11 -4.57
CA MET A 50 -7.81 10.21 -5.54
C MET A 50 -7.45 9.74 -6.96
N ALA A 51 -6.49 8.82 -7.09
CA ALA A 51 -6.13 8.25 -8.38
C ALA A 51 -7.32 7.49 -9.03
N LEU A 52 -8.08 6.72 -8.24
CA LEU A 52 -9.27 6.02 -8.76
C LEU A 52 -10.41 6.99 -9.11
N LEU A 53 -10.66 8.00 -8.28
CA LEU A 53 -11.68 9.02 -8.58
C LEU A 53 -11.34 9.79 -9.86
N ALA A 54 -10.06 10.09 -10.09
CA ALA A 54 -9.60 10.72 -11.33
C ALA A 54 -9.82 9.85 -12.60
N LYS A 55 -9.92 8.52 -12.45
CA LYS A 55 -10.25 7.59 -13.54
C LYS A 55 -11.71 7.19 -13.62
N HIS A 56 -12.52 7.54 -12.62
CA HIS A 56 -13.88 7.05 -12.52
C HIS A 56 -14.70 7.48 -13.76
N PRO A 57 -15.45 6.59 -14.44
CA PRO A 57 -16.10 6.91 -15.72
C PRO A 57 -17.08 8.10 -15.67
N ALA A 58 -17.64 8.37 -14.49
CA ALA A 58 -18.58 9.45 -14.27
C ALA A 58 -17.93 10.78 -13.83
N VAL A 59 -16.60 10.87 -13.73
CA VAL A 59 -15.90 12.09 -13.27
C VAL A 59 -15.87 13.15 -14.36
N GLU A 60 -16.20 14.39 -14.02
CA GLU A 60 -16.08 15.54 -14.93
C GLU A 60 -14.65 16.10 -14.96
N ALA A 61 -14.34 16.96 -15.92
CA ALA A 61 -12.98 17.50 -16.12
C ALA A 61 -12.44 18.25 -14.89
N ASP A 62 -13.27 19.04 -14.22
CA ASP A 62 -12.89 19.81 -13.02
C ASP A 62 -12.65 18.89 -11.81
N GLU A 63 -13.54 17.91 -11.61
CA GLU A 63 -13.42 16.89 -10.56
C GLU A 63 -12.15 16.05 -10.77
N ARG A 64 -11.88 15.65 -12.01
CA ARG A 64 -10.67 14.94 -12.40
C ARG A 64 -9.42 15.76 -12.08
N SER A 65 -9.42 17.03 -12.48
CA SER A 65 -8.28 17.94 -12.24
C SER A 65 -8.02 18.12 -10.74
N TYR A 66 -9.08 18.22 -9.94
CA TYR A 66 -8.99 18.30 -8.49
C TYR A 66 -8.41 17.01 -7.87
N ALA A 67 -8.90 15.85 -8.29
CA ALA A 67 -8.40 14.56 -7.85
C ALA A 67 -6.91 14.35 -8.18
N LEU A 68 -6.48 14.73 -9.40
CA LEU A 68 -5.07 14.65 -9.80
C LEU A 68 -4.19 15.58 -8.96
N LYS A 69 -4.63 16.82 -8.72
CA LYS A 69 -3.94 17.75 -7.82
C LYS A 69 -3.79 17.17 -6.42
N ALA A 70 -4.85 16.55 -5.90
CA ALA A 70 -4.83 15.92 -4.57
C ALA A 70 -3.87 14.72 -4.52
N LEU A 71 -3.85 13.87 -5.55
CA LEU A 71 -2.87 12.78 -5.69
C LEU A 71 -1.43 13.30 -5.65
N VAL A 72 -1.09 14.29 -6.47
CA VAL A 72 0.26 14.89 -6.51
C VAL A 72 0.62 15.52 -5.16
N THR A 73 -0.34 16.16 -4.49
CA THR A 73 -0.11 16.73 -3.15
C THR A 73 0.12 15.63 -2.11
N GLY A 74 -0.60 14.51 -2.21
CA GLY A 74 -0.37 13.33 -1.39
C GLY A 74 1.05 12.75 -1.55
N ILE A 75 1.55 12.67 -2.79
CA ILE A 75 2.95 12.28 -3.05
C ILE A 75 3.93 13.27 -2.41
N ASN A 76 3.69 14.59 -2.56
CA ASN A 76 4.50 15.63 -1.91
C ASN A 76 4.50 15.54 -0.37
N ARG A 77 3.39 15.10 0.24
CA ARG A 77 3.33 14.83 1.68
C ARG A 77 4.14 13.58 2.05
N LEU A 78 4.06 12.52 1.23
CA LEU A 78 4.75 11.25 1.48
C LEU A 78 6.28 11.39 1.47
N ILE A 79 6.82 12.30 0.65
CA ILE A 79 8.29 12.55 0.58
C ILE A 79 8.81 13.38 1.76
N GLN A 80 7.92 13.98 2.56
CA GLN A 80 8.35 14.77 3.72
C GLN A 80 9.07 13.91 4.76
N ARG A 81 10.15 14.49 5.31
CA ARG A 81 10.97 13.88 6.37
C ARG A 81 10.12 13.25 7.48
N ARG A 82 9.05 13.91 7.93
CA ARG A 82 8.18 13.45 9.03
C ARG A 82 7.64 12.02 8.81
N ILE A 83 7.40 11.64 7.56
CA ILE A 83 6.75 10.37 7.22
C ILE A 83 7.70 9.18 7.43
N TRP A 84 8.96 9.34 7.08
CA TRP A 84 9.95 8.27 7.11
C TRP A 84 11.01 8.47 8.21
N ALA A 85 10.94 9.57 8.95
CA ALA A 85 11.83 9.88 10.07
C ALA A 85 11.96 8.78 11.12
N PRO A 86 10.89 8.08 11.53
CA PRO A 86 11.04 7.03 12.54
C PRO A 86 11.98 5.91 12.12
N TRP A 87 11.89 5.49 10.85
CA TRP A 87 12.82 4.52 10.28
C TRP A 87 14.23 5.11 10.16
N ALA A 88 14.35 6.33 9.63
CA ALA A 88 15.65 6.98 9.44
C ALA A 88 16.43 7.17 10.74
N ASN A 89 15.75 7.57 11.83
CA ASN A 89 16.36 7.69 13.16
C ASN A 89 17.00 6.37 13.61
N THR A 90 16.31 5.24 13.44
CA THR A 90 16.84 3.92 13.79
C THR A 90 18.07 3.57 12.94
N ILE A 91 18.04 3.87 11.64
CA ILE A 91 19.17 3.59 10.73
C ILE A 91 20.38 4.48 11.05
N GLU A 92 20.16 5.75 11.35
CA GLU A 92 21.22 6.70 11.74
C GLU A 92 21.84 6.32 13.08
N GLN A 93 21.05 5.87 14.06
CA GLN A 93 21.55 5.34 15.34
C GLN A 93 22.44 4.10 15.17
N LEU A 94 22.25 3.34 14.10
CA LEU A 94 23.12 2.22 13.72
C LEU A 94 24.37 2.66 12.94
N GLY A 95 24.60 3.97 12.78
CA GLY A 95 25.74 4.55 12.08
C GLY A 95 25.66 4.40 10.55
N GLN A 96 24.46 4.27 10.00
CA GLN A 96 24.24 4.03 8.57
C GLN A 96 23.55 5.23 7.91
N VAL A 97 23.74 5.36 6.59
CA VAL A 97 23.07 6.39 5.78
C VAL A 97 21.56 6.07 5.69
N PRO A 98 20.67 6.96 6.16
CA PRO A 98 19.25 6.70 6.25
C PRO A 98 18.51 7.02 4.93
N ASP A 99 18.93 6.36 3.85
CA ASP A 99 18.29 6.49 2.53
C ASP A 99 17.13 5.49 2.39
N PRO A 100 15.86 5.93 2.44
CA PRO A 100 14.70 5.03 2.47
C PRO A 100 14.37 4.42 1.10
N ILE A 101 15.18 4.67 0.07
CA ILE A 101 15.04 4.06 -1.25
C ILE A 101 16.19 3.08 -1.49
N ASP A 102 17.45 3.50 -1.33
CA ASP A 102 18.60 2.60 -1.58
C ASP A 102 18.84 1.59 -0.44
N ARG A 103 18.64 1.99 0.82
CA ARG A 103 18.94 1.12 1.97
C ARG A 103 17.86 0.07 2.24
N GLY A 104 16.66 0.26 1.71
CA GLY A 104 15.46 -0.49 2.06
C GLY A 104 14.41 0.45 2.64
N HIS A 105 13.51 -0.06 3.47
CA HIS A 105 12.19 0.48 3.82
C HIS A 105 11.12 0.11 2.78
N ALA A 106 10.99 -1.20 2.53
CA ALA A 106 10.05 -1.80 1.57
C ALA A 106 8.64 -1.20 1.64
N SER A 107 8.11 -1.02 2.84
CA SER A 107 6.77 -0.47 3.04
C SER A 107 6.66 0.99 2.60
N TYR A 108 7.66 1.83 2.87
CA TYR A 108 7.68 3.22 2.41
C TYR A 108 7.95 3.35 0.91
N SER A 109 9.03 2.72 0.46
CA SER A 109 9.49 2.79 -0.93
C SER A 109 8.49 2.13 -1.89
N GLY A 110 7.82 1.06 -1.46
CA GLY A 110 6.70 0.44 -2.17
C GLY A 110 5.48 1.36 -2.28
N SER A 111 5.07 2.02 -1.19
CA SER A 111 3.98 3.01 -1.24
C SER A 111 4.30 4.17 -2.19
N LEU A 112 5.49 4.75 -2.10
CA LEU A 112 5.91 5.86 -2.95
C LEU A 112 5.99 5.44 -4.42
N GLY A 113 6.62 4.31 -4.72
CA GLY A 113 6.69 3.75 -6.07
C GLY A 113 5.31 3.46 -6.66
N THR A 114 4.38 2.93 -5.86
CA THR A 114 3.00 2.69 -6.28
C THR A 114 2.29 3.99 -6.66
N LEU A 115 2.34 5.04 -5.82
CA LEU A 115 1.65 6.30 -6.13
C LEU A 115 2.24 7.01 -7.34
N LEU A 116 3.56 6.94 -7.54
CA LEU A 116 4.22 7.47 -8.73
C LEU A 116 3.79 6.72 -10.00
N GLY A 117 3.68 5.39 -9.92
CA GLY A 117 3.13 4.57 -11.00
C GLY A 117 1.67 4.92 -11.31
N LEU A 118 0.83 5.09 -10.28
CA LEU A 118 -0.56 5.52 -10.46
C LEU A 118 -0.66 6.89 -11.14
N ALA A 119 0.12 7.87 -10.68
CA ALA A 119 0.19 9.19 -11.30
C ALA A 119 0.63 9.09 -12.78
N ALA A 120 1.69 8.33 -13.07
CA ALA A 120 2.15 8.12 -14.44
C ALA A 120 1.08 7.48 -15.32
N SER A 121 0.32 6.51 -14.81
CA SER A 121 -0.80 5.88 -15.53
C SER A 121 -1.98 6.82 -15.82
N LEU A 122 -1.99 7.99 -15.18
CA LEU A 122 -2.98 9.06 -15.33
C LEU A 122 -2.50 10.19 -16.26
N GLY A 123 -1.29 10.07 -16.80
CA GLY A 123 -0.61 11.11 -17.58
C GLY A 123 0.11 12.15 -16.72
N GLU A 124 0.14 11.97 -15.40
CA GLU A 124 0.84 12.85 -14.48
C GLU A 124 2.26 12.35 -14.25
N HIS A 125 3.24 13.19 -14.56
CA HIS A 125 4.65 12.85 -14.38
C HIS A 125 5.33 13.86 -13.45
N PRO A 126 4.94 13.92 -12.16
CA PRO A 126 5.29 15.02 -11.26
C PRO A 126 6.78 15.20 -10.98
N TYR A 127 7.66 14.32 -11.49
CA TYR A 127 9.10 14.36 -11.25
C TYR A 127 9.95 13.97 -12.48
N VAL A 128 9.47 14.29 -13.69
CA VAL A 128 10.28 14.13 -14.91
C VAL A 128 11.28 15.27 -15.05
N ALA A 129 10.85 16.51 -14.81
CA ALA A 129 11.73 17.69 -14.87
C ALA A 129 12.51 17.90 -13.55
N ASP A 130 11.83 17.73 -12.42
CA ASP A 130 12.41 17.90 -11.08
C ASP A 130 12.47 16.56 -10.36
N PRO A 131 13.59 16.17 -9.74
CA PRO A 131 13.66 14.90 -9.02
C PRO A 131 12.81 14.92 -7.74
N VAL A 132 12.38 13.75 -7.30
CA VAL A 132 11.96 13.52 -5.92
C VAL A 132 13.16 13.79 -5.01
N VAL A 133 12.99 14.72 -4.08
CA VAL A 133 14.02 15.11 -3.11
C VAL A 133 13.64 14.62 -1.72
N LEU A 134 14.38 13.64 -1.20
CA LEU A 134 14.24 13.10 0.14
C LEU A 134 15.32 13.71 1.04
N ARG A 135 14.93 14.62 1.92
CA ARG A 135 15.85 15.34 2.81
C ARG A 135 15.79 14.81 4.24
N TRP A 136 16.87 14.20 4.71
CA TRP A 136 17.04 13.85 6.13
C TRP A 136 17.64 15.02 6.91
N SER A 137 18.74 15.57 6.43
CA SER A 137 19.48 16.67 7.05
C SER A 137 20.05 17.61 5.99
N HIS A 138 20.89 18.57 6.38
CA HIS A 138 21.66 19.36 5.42
C HIS A 138 22.71 18.51 4.68
N GLU A 139 23.22 17.46 5.31
CA GLU A 139 24.24 16.55 4.77
C GLU A 139 23.63 15.42 3.94
N PHE A 140 22.47 14.91 4.37
CA PHE A 140 21.81 13.77 3.72
C PHE A 140 20.60 14.23 2.91
N VAL A 141 20.81 14.35 1.60
CA VAL A 141 19.81 14.68 0.59
C VAL A 141 19.89 13.65 -0.53
N PHE A 142 18.80 12.93 -0.76
CA PHE A 142 18.70 11.88 -1.77
C PHE A 142 17.78 12.34 -2.90
N ASN A 143 18.22 12.19 -4.14
CA ASN A 143 17.50 12.68 -5.32
C ASN A 143 17.22 11.52 -6.27
N TYR A 144 15.96 11.38 -6.67
CA TYR A 144 15.55 10.33 -7.59
C TYR A 144 14.54 10.84 -8.60
N ASN A 145 14.71 10.52 -9.87
CA ASN A 145 13.58 10.50 -10.79
C ASN A 145 12.80 9.16 -10.66
N HIS A 146 11.67 9.07 -11.35
CA HIS A 146 10.82 7.87 -11.31
C HIS A 146 11.57 6.59 -11.75
N VAL A 147 12.37 6.66 -12.82
CA VAL A 147 13.14 5.53 -13.34
C VAL A 147 14.16 5.04 -12.30
N GLN A 148 14.90 5.97 -11.68
CA GLN A 148 15.91 5.65 -10.67
C GLN A 148 15.30 5.00 -9.44
N MET A 149 14.13 5.43 -8.98
CA MET A 149 13.42 4.76 -7.88
C MET A 149 13.10 3.30 -8.21
N LEU A 150 12.57 3.03 -9.40
CA LEU A 150 12.23 1.67 -9.82
C LEU A 150 13.48 0.79 -9.97
N GLN A 151 14.56 1.36 -10.52
CA GLN A 151 15.86 0.69 -10.60
C GLN A 151 16.42 0.38 -9.20
N SER A 152 16.33 1.30 -8.25
CA SER A 152 16.76 1.07 -6.86
C SER A 152 15.92 -0.01 -6.17
N LEU A 153 14.60 0.00 -6.33
CA LEU A 153 13.72 -1.05 -5.82
C LEU A 153 14.10 -2.42 -6.39
N SER A 154 14.26 -2.50 -7.71
CA SER A 154 14.64 -3.72 -8.40
C SER A 154 16.02 -4.22 -7.95
N ALA A 155 17.02 -3.34 -7.89
CA ALA A 155 18.36 -3.65 -7.40
C ALA A 155 18.31 -4.16 -5.95
N ASN A 156 17.47 -3.57 -5.09
CA ASN A 156 17.28 -4.05 -3.72
C ASN A 156 16.68 -5.45 -3.65
N MET A 157 15.71 -5.79 -4.51
CA MET A 157 15.20 -7.16 -4.60
C MET A 157 16.25 -8.15 -5.11
N HIS A 158 17.27 -7.69 -5.84
CA HIS A 158 18.40 -8.54 -6.29
C HIS A 158 19.46 -8.76 -5.21
N LYS A 159 19.58 -7.86 -4.23
CA LYS A 159 20.55 -8.00 -3.12
C LYS A 159 20.24 -9.22 -2.24
N ASP A 160 19.01 -9.76 -2.26
CA ASP A 160 18.60 -10.90 -1.46
C ASP A 160 18.03 -12.06 -2.31
N GLU A 161 18.45 -13.29 -2.00
CA GLU A 161 18.03 -14.50 -2.72
C GLU A 161 16.51 -14.75 -2.65
N SER A 162 15.84 -14.24 -1.61
CA SER A 162 14.40 -14.41 -1.46
C SER A 162 13.60 -13.37 -2.26
N GLY A 163 14.25 -12.34 -2.82
CA GLY A 163 13.60 -11.22 -3.51
C GLY A 163 13.05 -10.15 -2.55
N ALA A 164 13.36 -10.23 -1.26
CA ALA A 164 12.81 -9.34 -0.25
C ALA A 164 13.60 -8.04 -0.11
N ILE A 165 12.89 -6.92 0.05
CA ILE A 165 13.45 -5.67 0.55
C ILE A 165 13.15 -5.59 2.06
N VAL A 166 14.16 -5.21 2.84
CA VAL A 166 14.02 -5.06 4.30
C VAL A 166 13.26 -3.77 4.66
N ASP A 167 12.47 -3.82 5.73
CA ASP A 167 11.96 -2.68 6.50
C ASP A 167 12.82 -2.50 7.77
N GLN A 168 12.18 -2.36 8.94
CA GLN A 168 12.83 -2.29 10.25
C GLN A 168 13.27 -3.68 10.71
N ASP A 169 14.34 -3.71 11.53
CA ASP A 169 14.85 -4.91 12.21
C ASP A 169 15.18 -6.10 11.27
N GLU A 170 15.64 -5.81 10.05
CA GLU A 170 15.92 -6.82 9.01
C GLU A 170 14.70 -7.69 8.65
N THR A 171 13.49 -7.19 8.89
CA THR A 171 12.23 -7.87 8.57
C THR A 171 11.49 -7.21 7.42
N THR A 172 10.58 -7.93 6.77
CA THR A 172 9.64 -7.39 5.80
C THR A 172 8.26 -8.03 6.00
N SER A 173 7.22 -7.43 5.43
CA SER A 173 5.86 -7.98 5.44
C SER A 173 5.39 -8.34 4.03
N SER A 174 4.33 -9.12 3.94
CA SER A 174 3.79 -9.56 2.66
C SER A 174 3.11 -8.41 1.92
N SER A 175 2.40 -7.56 2.67
CA SER A 175 1.76 -6.34 2.19
C SER A 175 2.76 -5.31 1.68
N ALA A 176 3.87 -5.07 2.40
CA ALA A 176 4.93 -4.16 1.99
C ALA A 176 5.54 -4.57 0.65
N MET A 177 5.87 -5.85 0.49
CA MET A 177 6.40 -6.35 -0.77
C MET A 177 5.35 -6.36 -1.89
N ALA A 178 4.06 -6.55 -1.58
CA ALA A 178 3.01 -6.39 -2.59
C ALA A 178 2.96 -4.96 -3.15
N LEU A 179 3.17 -3.94 -2.32
CA LEU A 179 3.30 -2.55 -2.77
C LEU A 179 4.55 -2.33 -3.64
N VAL A 180 5.67 -2.97 -3.31
CA VAL A 180 6.86 -2.95 -4.19
C VAL A 180 6.54 -3.52 -5.57
N LEU A 181 5.81 -4.65 -5.64
CA LEU A 181 5.37 -5.23 -6.90
C LEU A 181 4.43 -4.30 -7.68
N TRP A 182 3.52 -3.60 -7.00
CA TRP A 182 2.66 -2.59 -7.61
C TRP A 182 3.48 -1.47 -8.25
N GLY A 183 4.44 -0.89 -7.52
CA GLY A 183 5.32 0.16 -8.04
C GLY A 183 6.07 -0.27 -9.31
N LEU A 184 6.60 -1.50 -9.33
CA LEU A 184 7.30 -2.04 -10.50
C LEU A 184 6.35 -2.28 -11.69
N ARG A 185 5.08 -2.64 -11.46
CA ARG A 185 4.14 -3.00 -12.54
C ARG A 185 3.33 -1.85 -13.11
N LEU A 186 3.02 -0.84 -12.30
CA LEU A 186 2.28 0.34 -12.75
C LEU A 186 3.10 1.25 -13.65
N SER A 187 4.42 1.07 -13.67
CA SER A 187 5.30 1.86 -14.50
C SER A 187 5.14 1.49 -15.97
N PRO A 188 4.94 2.47 -16.87
CA PRO A 188 5.00 2.23 -18.30
C PRO A 188 6.44 1.97 -18.80
N ILE A 189 7.44 2.12 -17.93
CA ILE A 189 8.85 1.90 -18.27
C ILE A 189 9.08 0.39 -18.33
N MET A 190 9.47 -0.12 -19.51
CA MET A 190 9.89 -1.50 -19.65
C MET A 190 11.15 -1.73 -18.81
N LEU A 191 10.98 -2.49 -17.73
CA LEU A 191 12.05 -2.96 -16.89
C LEU A 191 12.78 -4.13 -17.57
N GLU A 192 14.09 -4.25 -17.37
CA GLU A 192 14.90 -5.32 -17.95
C GLU A 192 14.41 -6.72 -17.52
N PRO A 193 14.63 -7.78 -18.32
CA PRO A 193 14.16 -9.15 -18.02
C PRO A 193 14.58 -9.66 -16.63
N ASP A 194 15.77 -9.28 -16.16
CA ASP A 194 16.29 -9.64 -14.84
C ASP A 194 15.39 -9.13 -13.70
N GLN A 195 14.67 -8.02 -13.91
CA GLN A 195 13.77 -7.43 -12.92
C GLN A 195 12.51 -8.26 -12.67
N GLN A 196 12.02 -8.96 -13.68
CA GLN A 196 10.91 -9.90 -13.53
C GLN A 196 11.30 -11.10 -12.64
N SER A 197 12.56 -11.56 -12.77
CA SER A 197 13.07 -12.70 -12.00
C SER A 197 13.05 -12.46 -10.48
N ALA A 198 13.27 -11.22 -10.03
CA ALA A 198 13.28 -10.89 -8.61
C ALA A 198 11.88 -10.91 -7.99
N SER A 199 10.89 -10.43 -8.75
CA SER A 199 9.47 -10.50 -8.37
C SER A 199 9.01 -11.95 -8.22
N GLU A 200 9.39 -12.82 -9.15
CA GLU A 200 9.07 -14.25 -9.08
C GLU A 200 9.73 -14.94 -7.87
N ARG A 201 10.99 -14.60 -7.55
CA ARG A 201 11.67 -15.11 -6.34
C ARG A 201 10.91 -14.73 -5.07
N TRP A 202 10.43 -13.48 -4.97
CA TRP A 202 9.60 -13.07 -3.85
C TRP A 202 8.29 -13.86 -3.76
N LEU A 203 7.57 -14.03 -4.87
CA LEU A 203 6.33 -14.80 -4.88
C LEU A 203 6.56 -16.27 -4.47
N LYS A 204 7.68 -16.86 -4.90
CA LYS A 204 8.11 -18.19 -4.46
C LYS A 204 8.42 -18.22 -2.95
N THR A 205 9.06 -17.18 -2.42
CA THR A 205 9.34 -17.04 -0.98
C THR A 205 8.04 -16.92 -0.18
N LEU A 206 7.12 -16.07 -0.61
CA LEU A 206 5.80 -15.91 -0.02
C LEU A 206 5.10 -17.27 0.10
N ARG A 207 5.04 -18.02 -1.02
CA ARG A 207 4.37 -19.33 -1.08
C ARG A 207 5.02 -20.42 -0.24
N ASN A 208 6.36 -20.42 -0.17
CA ASN A 208 7.09 -21.51 0.47
C ASN A 208 7.43 -21.26 1.93
N LYS A 209 7.62 -20.00 2.32
CA LYS A 209 8.16 -19.64 3.64
C LYS A 209 7.18 -18.85 4.50
N LEU A 210 6.39 -17.95 3.92
CA LEU A 210 5.49 -17.10 4.71
C LEU A 210 4.09 -17.71 4.87
N MET A 211 3.60 -18.46 3.88
CA MET A 211 2.34 -19.17 4.02
C MET A 211 2.40 -20.19 5.16
N LEU A 212 1.56 -20.01 6.17
CA LEU A 212 1.50 -20.94 7.30
C LEU A 212 0.88 -22.26 6.83
N ARG A 213 1.62 -23.37 6.91
CA ARG A 213 1.13 -24.72 6.51
C ARG A 213 0.64 -25.52 7.71
N GLY A 214 -0.32 -26.42 7.47
CA GLY A 214 -0.83 -27.37 8.47
C GLY A 214 -2.33 -27.24 8.73
N PRO A 215 -2.88 -28.00 9.70
CA PRO A 215 -4.30 -27.97 10.02
C PRO A 215 -4.75 -26.55 10.38
N ARG A 216 -5.95 -26.21 9.93
CA ARG A 216 -6.61 -24.93 10.22
C ARG A 216 -6.94 -24.90 11.71
N LEU A 217 -6.13 -24.19 12.48
CA LEU A 217 -6.41 -23.92 13.89
C LEU A 217 -7.20 -22.61 13.99
N PRO A 218 -8.22 -22.51 14.86
CA PRO A 218 -8.89 -21.24 15.14
C PRO A 218 -7.87 -20.15 15.48
N GLY A 219 -7.95 -18.99 14.81
CA GLY A 219 -7.03 -17.87 15.00
C GLY A 219 -5.69 -17.97 14.27
N ARG A 220 -5.44 -19.04 13.50
CA ARG A 220 -4.25 -19.16 12.65
C ARG A 220 -4.50 -18.50 11.30
N GLY A 221 -3.80 -17.40 11.04
CA GLY A 221 -3.90 -16.66 9.79
C GLY A 221 -3.28 -17.37 8.57
N LEU A 222 -3.39 -16.72 7.43
CA LEU A 222 -2.91 -17.17 6.13
C LEU A 222 -1.39 -17.09 6.04
N PHE A 223 -0.83 -15.95 6.44
CA PHE A 223 0.59 -15.66 6.38
C PHE A 223 1.19 -15.50 7.78
N ALA A 224 2.49 -15.74 7.85
CA ALA A 224 3.32 -15.20 8.92
C ALA A 224 3.29 -13.67 8.85
N HIS A 225 3.16 -13.03 10.01
CA HIS A 225 3.11 -11.58 10.15
C HIS A 225 4.35 -10.86 9.57
N SER A 226 5.52 -11.50 9.64
CA SER A 226 6.75 -10.98 9.05
C SER A 226 7.71 -12.06 8.59
N TYR A 227 8.65 -11.66 7.72
CA TYR A 227 9.77 -12.45 7.27
C TYR A 227 11.08 -11.77 7.64
N HIS A 228 11.91 -12.44 8.42
CA HIS A 228 13.24 -11.96 8.75
C HIS A 228 14.21 -12.36 7.63
N VAL A 229 14.66 -11.37 6.87
CA VAL A 229 15.38 -11.56 5.60
C VAL A 229 16.72 -12.26 5.82
N ARG A 230 17.56 -11.73 6.71
CA ARG A 230 18.88 -12.32 7.02
C ARG A 230 18.79 -13.74 7.57
N ARG A 231 17.85 -14.00 8.49
CA ARG A 231 17.63 -15.34 9.07
C ARG A 231 16.87 -16.27 8.13
N ARG A 232 16.33 -15.74 7.04
CA ARG A 232 15.49 -16.42 6.05
C ARG A 232 14.31 -17.16 6.68
N ARG A 233 13.74 -16.63 7.77
CA ARG A 233 12.70 -17.27 8.58
C ARG A 233 11.46 -16.41 8.70
N ALA A 234 10.31 -17.04 8.54
CA ALA A 234 9.02 -16.44 8.83
C ALA A 234 8.76 -16.41 10.34
N SER A 235 8.00 -15.41 10.80
CA SER A 235 7.52 -15.35 12.17
C SER A 235 6.53 -16.48 12.45
N LEU A 236 6.44 -16.90 13.73
CA LEU A 236 5.46 -17.91 14.16
C LEU A 236 4.07 -17.34 14.44
N ARG A 237 3.91 -16.01 14.34
CA ARG A 237 2.65 -15.30 14.54
C ARG A 237 2.00 -14.97 13.20
N SER A 238 0.68 -14.92 13.19
CA SER A 238 -0.12 -14.39 12.09
C SER A 238 -0.82 -13.11 12.53
N ASP A 239 -1.27 -12.32 11.57
CA ASP A 239 -2.03 -11.09 11.78
C ASP A 239 -3.13 -11.01 10.71
N ALA A 240 -4.39 -10.98 11.16
CA ALA A 240 -5.54 -11.00 10.27
C ALA A 240 -5.61 -9.76 9.36
N LEU A 241 -5.08 -8.63 9.83
CA LEU A 241 -5.01 -7.44 8.99
C LEU A 241 -3.96 -7.60 7.90
N GLU A 242 -2.77 -8.08 8.25
CA GLU A 242 -1.72 -8.35 7.27
C GLU A 242 -2.19 -9.34 6.21
N ASP A 243 -2.98 -10.36 6.59
CA ASP A 243 -3.60 -11.30 5.67
C ASP A 243 -4.56 -10.61 4.69
N ALA A 244 -5.49 -9.80 5.23
CA ALA A 244 -6.47 -9.09 4.42
C ALA A 244 -5.81 -8.07 3.47
N MET A 245 -4.85 -7.28 3.97
CA MET A 245 -4.09 -6.31 3.18
C MET A 245 -3.30 -7.00 2.06
N THR A 246 -2.58 -8.07 2.40
CA THR A 246 -1.79 -8.82 1.43
C THR A 246 -2.68 -9.40 0.33
N LEU A 247 -3.80 -9.99 0.70
CA LEU A 247 -4.72 -10.57 -0.28
C LEU A 247 -5.33 -9.48 -1.19
N ALA A 248 -5.74 -8.34 -0.62
CA ALA A 248 -6.29 -7.21 -1.38
C ALA A 248 -5.27 -6.64 -2.37
N LEU A 249 -4.00 -6.51 -1.97
CA LEU A 249 -2.94 -5.99 -2.81
C LEU A 249 -2.44 -7.01 -3.85
N LEU A 250 -2.46 -8.31 -3.52
CA LEU A 250 -2.03 -9.35 -4.45
C LEU A 250 -3.10 -9.73 -5.46
N ALA A 251 -4.39 -9.70 -5.12
CA ALA A 251 -5.45 -10.13 -6.03
C ALA A 251 -5.38 -9.51 -7.43
N PRO A 252 -5.07 -8.21 -7.58
CA PRO A 252 -5.00 -7.62 -8.90
C PRO A 252 -3.63 -7.83 -9.59
N VAL A 253 -2.58 -8.11 -8.82
CA VAL A 253 -1.21 -8.29 -9.32
C VAL A 253 -0.93 -9.76 -9.66
N VAL A 254 -1.31 -10.69 -8.80
CA VAL A 254 -1.07 -12.12 -8.97
C VAL A 254 -2.38 -12.86 -8.72
N PRO A 255 -3.38 -12.71 -9.60
CA PRO A 255 -4.74 -13.19 -9.37
C PRO A 255 -4.79 -14.70 -9.12
N GLU A 256 -3.95 -15.48 -9.79
CA GLU A 256 -3.90 -16.94 -9.62
C GLU A 256 -3.48 -17.32 -8.19
N LEU A 257 -2.47 -16.63 -7.66
CA LEU A 257 -2.02 -16.85 -6.28
C LEU A 257 -3.09 -16.38 -5.30
N ALA A 258 -3.71 -15.23 -5.52
CA ALA A 258 -4.76 -14.74 -4.63
C ALA A 258 -5.98 -15.68 -4.61
N GLN A 259 -6.40 -16.21 -5.76
CA GLN A 259 -7.47 -17.20 -5.86
C GLN A 259 -7.15 -18.50 -5.10
N GLU A 260 -5.90 -18.97 -5.16
CA GLU A 260 -5.45 -20.12 -4.36
C GLU A 260 -5.56 -19.85 -2.84
N LEU A 261 -5.31 -18.62 -2.42
CA LEU A 261 -5.21 -18.23 -1.02
C LEU A 261 -6.54 -17.82 -0.39
N ALA A 262 -7.43 -17.20 -1.15
CA ALA A 262 -8.71 -16.67 -0.70
C ALA A 262 -9.56 -17.68 0.10
N PRO A 263 -9.73 -18.95 -0.35
CA PRO A 263 -10.50 -19.96 0.38
C PRO A 263 -9.98 -20.28 1.79
N ARG A 264 -8.75 -19.86 2.12
CA ARG A 264 -8.17 -19.99 3.45
C ARG A 264 -8.40 -18.77 4.32
N HIS A 265 -8.54 -17.59 3.71
CA HIS A 265 -8.83 -16.33 4.40
C HIS A 265 -10.32 -16.20 4.76
N TRP A 266 -11.21 -16.56 3.82
CA TRP A 266 -12.66 -16.44 3.95
C TRP A 266 -13.30 -16.94 5.24
N PRO A 267 -12.90 -18.09 5.82
CA PRO A 267 -13.46 -18.53 7.09
C PRO A 267 -13.20 -17.56 8.26
N SER A 268 -12.12 -16.77 8.21
CA SER A 268 -11.77 -15.80 9.27
C SER A 268 -12.70 -14.57 9.29
N VAL A 269 -13.36 -14.30 8.17
CA VAL A 269 -14.27 -13.15 7.98
C VAL A 269 -15.70 -13.58 7.64
N ALA A 270 -16.01 -14.88 7.75
CA ALA A 270 -17.33 -15.43 7.42
C ALA A 270 -18.45 -14.94 8.36
N GLN A 271 -18.08 -14.44 9.54
CA GLN A 271 -18.96 -13.84 10.53
C GLN A 271 -18.47 -12.41 10.81
N PRO A 272 -18.78 -11.43 9.93
CA PRO A 272 -18.24 -10.08 9.98
C PRO A 272 -18.48 -9.35 11.31
N GLU A 273 -19.56 -9.70 12.02
CA GLU A 273 -19.88 -9.18 13.35
C GLU A 273 -18.83 -9.55 14.40
N ARG A 274 -18.15 -10.69 14.24
CA ARG A 274 -17.09 -11.17 15.15
C ARG A 274 -15.70 -10.61 14.83
N VAL A 275 -15.53 -9.97 13.68
CA VAL A 275 -14.27 -9.33 13.29
C VAL A 275 -14.15 -7.98 13.99
N THR A 276 -13.17 -7.82 14.86
CA THR A 276 -13.06 -6.62 15.71
C THR A 276 -12.53 -5.38 14.97
N SER A 277 -11.88 -5.55 13.82
CA SER A 277 -11.21 -4.48 13.08
C SER A 277 -11.96 -4.15 11.79
N THR A 278 -12.36 -2.88 11.64
CA THR A 278 -12.97 -2.36 10.42
C THR A 278 -12.03 -2.44 9.23
N LEU A 279 -10.72 -2.27 9.45
CA LEU A 279 -9.71 -2.41 8.39
C LEU A 279 -9.65 -3.83 7.83
N VAL A 280 -9.74 -4.86 8.68
CA VAL A 280 -9.78 -6.26 8.23
C VAL A 280 -10.97 -6.48 7.29
N LEU A 281 -12.14 -5.96 7.65
CA LEU A 281 -13.34 -6.05 6.81
C LEU A 281 -13.19 -5.26 5.51
N ALA A 282 -12.70 -4.02 5.57
CA ALA A 282 -12.53 -3.17 4.38
C ALA A 282 -11.53 -3.76 3.38
N PHE A 283 -10.36 -4.22 3.84
CA PHE A 283 -9.40 -4.91 2.97
C PHE A 283 -9.94 -6.24 2.44
N SER A 284 -10.66 -7.01 3.26
CA SER A 284 -11.29 -8.24 2.79
C SER A 284 -12.36 -7.98 1.73
N ALA A 285 -13.10 -6.87 1.83
CA ALA A 285 -14.04 -6.45 0.81
C ALA A 285 -13.33 -6.07 -0.51
N LEU A 286 -12.21 -5.33 -0.43
CA LEU A 286 -11.38 -5.00 -1.60
C LEU A 286 -10.81 -6.27 -2.26
N ALA A 287 -10.35 -7.24 -1.47
CA ALA A 287 -9.87 -8.52 -1.97
C ALA A 287 -10.99 -9.30 -2.68
N ALA A 288 -12.19 -9.37 -2.07
CA ALA A 288 -13.35 -10.03 -2.67
C ALA A 288 -13.75 -9.37 -4.00
N LEU A 289 -13.73 -8.04 -4.07
CA LEU A 289 -14.03 -7.29 -5.29
C LEU A 289 -13.01 -7.58 -6.40
N ALA A 290 -11.72 -7.57 -6.07
CA ALA A 290 -10.65 -7.92 -7.03
C ALA A 290 -10.72 -9.37 -7.53
N LEU A 291 -11.30 -10.27 -6.72
CA LEU A 291 -11.55 -11.66 -7.07
C LEU A 291 -12.92 -11.91 -7.72
N GLN A 292 -13.67 -10.85 -8.04
CA GLN A 292 -15.01 -10.90 -8.64
C GLN A 292 -16.05 -11.64 -7.77
N GLU A 293 -15.88 -11.60 -6.45
CA GLU A 293 -16.83 -12.14 -5.47
C GLU A 293 -17.75 -11.02 -4.94
N GLU A 294 -18.61 -10.46 -5.82
CA GLU A 294 -19.41 -9.24 -5.57
C GLU A 294 -20.31 -9.32 -4.33
N GLU A 295 -20.98 -10.45 -4.10
CA GLU A 295 -21.85 -10.66 -2.95
C GLU A 295 -21.05 -10.57 -1.64
N ARG A 296 -19.88 -11.21 -1.60
CA ARG A 296 -18.98 -11.17 -0.44
C ARG A 296 -18.43 -9.76 -0.23
N ALA A 297 -18.01 -9.08 -1.30
CA ALA A 297 -17.53 -7.71 -1.23
C ALA A 297 -18.57 -6.79 -0.60
N THR A 298 -19.83 -6.91 -1.05
CA THR A 298 -20.98 -6.13 -0.54
C THR A 298 -21.27 -6.44 0.92
N GLN A 299 -21.28 -7.72 1.31
CA GLN A 299 -21.51 -8.13 2.70
C GLN A 299 -20.43 -7.53 3.63
N LEU A 300 -19.16 -7.65 3.26
CA LEU A 300 -18.02 -7.17 4.05
C LEU A 300 -17.96 -5.64 4.11
N SER A 301 -18.21 -4.94 3.00
CA SER A 301 -18.23 -3.47 2.98
C SER A 301 -19.38 -2.91 3.79
N THR A 302 -20.55 -3.55 3.77
CA THR A 302 -21.71 -3.18 4.58
C THR A 302 -21.39 -3.35 6.07
N ALA A 303 -20.81 -4.49 6.44
CA ALA A 303 -20.39 -4.75 7.81
C ALA A 303 -19.30 -3.77 8.29
N ALA A 304 -18.36 -3.39 7.43
CA ALA A 304 -17.35 -2.38 7.73
C ALA A 304 -17.97 -0.99 7.92
N THR A 305 -18.91 -0.60 7.06
CA THR A 305 -19.59 0.72 7.14
C THR A 305 -20.44 0.85 8.40
N ALA A 306 -20.97 -0.25 8.93
CA ALA A 306 -21.76 -0.26 10.16
C ALA A 306 -20.92 -0.07 11.45
N ARG A 307 -19.58 -0.01 11.35
CA ARG A 307 -18.68 0.08 12.50
C ARG A 307 -18.47 1.54 12.95
N PRO A 308 -18.30 1.81 14.26
CA PRO A 308 -18.14 3.18 14.78
C PRO A 308 -16.89 3.91 14.29
N ASP A 309 -15.81 3.19 13.97
CA ASP A 309 -14.54 3.73 13.50
C ASP A 309 -14.46 3.84 11.97
N SER A 310 -15.53 3.53 11.25
CA SER A 310 -15.58 3.55 9.78
C SER A 310 -15.37 4.95 9.18
N ASP A 311 -15.71 6.00 9.93
CA ASP A 311 -15.54 7.39 9.51
C ASP A 311 -14.11 7.94 9.71
N THR A 312 -13.21 7.14 10.31
CA THR A 312 -11.80 7.54 10.41
C THR A 312 -11.14 7.53 9.02
N PRO A 313 -10.10 8.36 8.77
CA PRO A 313 -9.59 8.59 7.42
C PRO A 313 -9.21 7.32 6.65
N LEU A 314 -8.56 6.35 7.30
CA LEU A 314 -8.09 5.15 6.61
C LEU A 314 -9.23 4.18 6.24
N PRO A 315 -10.08 3.69 7.17
CA PRO A 315 -11.28 2.90 6.82
C PRO A 315 -12.15 3.58 5.77
N ARG A 316 -12.37 4.89 5.90
CA ARG A 316 -13.16 5.67 4.96
C ARG A 316 -12.55 5.66 3.55
N ALA A 317 -11.23 5.84 3.43
CA ALA A 317 -10.53 5.77 2.15
C ALA A 317 -10.68 4.38 1.50
N LEU A 318 -10.54 3.30 2.28
CA LEU A 318 -10.67 1.93 1.80
C LEU A 318 -12.09 1.61 1.32
N LEU A 319 -13.11 2.09 2.03
CA LEU A 319 -14.50 1.95 1.62
C LEU A 319 -14.80 2.76 0.35
N GLY A 320 -14.22 3.97 0.23
CA GLY A 320 -14.25 4.77 -0.99
C GLY A 320 -13.60 4.05 -2.18
N LEU A 321 -12.45 3.39 -1.97
CA LEU A 321 -11.78 2.57 -2.98
C LEU A 321 -12.68 1.43 -3.47
N GLY A 322 -13.38 0.75 -2.55
CA GLY A 322 -14.34 -0.29 -2.90
C GLY A 322 -15.50 0.25 -3.74
N ALA A 323 -16.03 1.42 -3.38
CA ALA A 323 -17.08 2.09 -4.14
C ALA A 323 -16.64 2.56 -5.55
N CYS A 324 -15.33 2.74 -5.77
CA CYS A 324 -14.75 3.08 -7.08
C CYS A 324 -14.39 1.86 -7.95
N GLY A 325 -14.76 0.64 -7.54
CA GLY A 325 -14.44 -0.59 -8.29
C GLY A 325 -13.19 -1.33 -7.81
N GLY A 326 -12.61 -0.94 -6.66
CA GLY A 326 -11.52 -1.65 -6.02
C GLY A 326 -10.13 -1.33 -6.58
N LEU A 327 -9.16 -2.20 -6.31
CA LEU A 327 -7.73 -1.99 -6.64
C LEU A 327 -7.35 -2.51 -8.03
N MET A 328 -8.27 -2.53 -9.00
CA MET A 328 -8.04 -3.21 -10.28
C MET A 328 -7.01 -2.49 -11.16
N PRO A 329 -6.05 -3.21 -11.79
CA PRO A 329 -4.99 -2.67 -12.63
C PRO A 329 -5.42 -2.52 -14.08
N SER A 330 -6.68 -2.80 -14.43
CA SER A 330 -7.30 -2.26 -15.64
C SER A 330 -7.43 -0.74 -15.45
N LEU A 331 -6.26 -0.13 -15.54
CA LEU A 331 -5.81 1.24 -15.52
C LEU A 331 -5.31 1.56 -16.92
#